data_AF-A0A2S9FQF4-F1
#
_entry.id   AF-A0A2S9FQF4-F1
#
_cell.length_a   1.000
_cell.length_b   1.000
_cell.length_c   1.000
_cell.angle_alpha   90.00
_cell.angle_beta   90.00
_cell.angle_gamma   90.00
#
_symmetry.space_group_name_H-M   'P 1'
#
loop_
_entity.id
_entity.type
_entity.pdbx_description
1 polymer ?
#
loop_
_entity_poly.entity_id
_entity_poly.type
_entity_poly.pdbx_seq_one_letter_code
_entity_poly.pdbx_strand_id
1 'polypeptide(L)'
;HGWICVSIDYRVSPRNTWPDHIVDVKRALAWIKEHIAEYGGDPDFVAISGGSAGGHLTALTALTCDDPQYQPGFEDADTSVVAAVPIYGRYDWVSGKGSGRKE
;
A
#
# COMPACT_ATOMS: atom_id res chain seq x y z
N HIS A 1 -21.33 0.36 14.47
CA HIS A 1 -20.59 1.16 13.48
C HIS A 1 -19.14 1.17 13.90
N GLY A 2 -18.29 0.46 13.17
CA GLY A 2 -16.88 0.30 13.49
C GLY A 2 -16.11 -0.05 12.23
N TRP A 3 -14.79 -0.02 12.34
CA TRP A 3 -13.90 -0.39 11.26
C TRP A 3 -13.34 -1.78 11.52
N ILE A 4 -13.12 -2.55 10.46
CA ILE A 4 -12.24 -3.71 10.52
C ILE A 4 -10.82 -3.21 10.25
N CYS A 5 -9.91 -3.50 11.16
CA CYS A 5 -8.51 -3.18 11.01
C CYS A 5 -7.74 -4.43 10.60
N VAL A 6 -7.12 -4.40 9.43
CA VAL A 6 -6.21 -5.45 8.97
C VAL A 6 -4.78 -4.92 9.05
N SER A 7 -3.92 -5.58 9.81
CA SER A 7 -2.48 -5.28 9.88
C SER A 7 -1.73 -6.25 8.99
N ILE A 8 -0.90 -5.72 8.10
CA ILE A 8 -0.13 -6.53 7.14
C ILE A 8 1.37 -6.36 7.42
N ASP A 9 2.11 -7.44 7.20
CA ASP A 9 3.56 -7.39 7.08
C ASP A 9 3.95 -7.46 5.59
N TYR A 10 5.02 -6.78 5.24
CA TYR A 10 5.63 -6.84 3.91
C TYR A 10 7.12 -7.14 4.05
N ARG A 11 7.72 -7.77 3.04
CA ARG A 11 9.16 -8.07 3.03
C ARG A 11 9.98 -6.79 3.10
N VAL A 12 11.10 -6.81 3.83
CA VAL A 12 11.92 -5.61 4.11
C VAL A 12 13.36 -5.74 3.63
N SER A 13 13.98 -4.59 3.33
CA SER A 13 15.40 -4.49 2.97
C SER A 13 16.32 -4.85 4.15
N PRO A 14 17.56 -5.32 3.90
CA PRO A 14 18.20 -5.52 2.60
C PRO A 14 17.93 -6.89 1.96
N ARG A 15 17.23 -7.80 2.64
CA ARG A 15 16.96 -9.15 2.14
C ARG A 15 16.03 -9.17 0.93
N ASN A 16 15.15 -8.18 0.85
CA ASN A 16 14.24 -7.97 -0.26
C ASN A 16 14.40 -6.56 -0.80
N THR A 17 14.42 -6.43 -2.11
CA THR A 17 14.64 -5.15 -2.80
C THR A 17 13.40 -4.76 -3.58
N TRP A 18 13.30 -3.47 -3.89
CA TRP A 18 12.26 -2.98 -4.80
C TRP A 18 12.15 -3.86 -6.06
N PRO A 19 10.94 -4.25 -6.53
CA PRO A 19 9.61 -3.86 -6.03
C PRO A 19 8.96 -4.82 -5.01
N ASP A 20 9.70 -5.71 -4.34
CA ASP A 20 9.14 -6.73 -3.44
C ASP A 20 8.13 -6.17 -2.41
N HIS A 21 8.44 -5.01 -1.83
CA HIS A 21 7.66 -4.37 -0.77
C HIS A 21 6.26 -3.98 -1.23
N ILE A 22 6.13 -3.33 -2.40
CA ILE A 22 4.82 -2.91 -2.93
C ILE A 22 4.01 -4.10 -3.42
N VAL A 23 4.68 -5.11 -3.99
CA VAL A 23 4.04 -6.34 -4.45
C VAL A 23 3.37 -7.06 -3.26
N ASP A 24 4.02 -7.09 -2.09
CA ASP A 24 3.43 -7.69 -0.90
C ASP A 24 2.22 -6.91 -0.38
N VAL A 25 2.29 -5.57 -0.35
CA VAL A 25 1.17 -4.72 0.08
C VAL A 25 -0.04 -4.90 -0.85
N LYS A 26 0.19 -4.91 -2.17
CA LYS A 26 -0.88 -5.14 -3.15
C LYS A 26 -1.46 -6.55 -3.07
N ARG A 27 -0.62 -7.57 -2.86
CA ARG A 27 -1.09 -8.95 -2.69
C ARG A 27 -1.93 -9.10 -1.41
N ALA A 28 -1.53 -8.43 -0.33
CA ALA A 28 -2.33 -8.39 0.88
C ALA A 28 -3.66 -7.65 0.65
N LEU A 29 -3.67 -6.55 -0.10
CA LEU A 29 -4.90 -5.83 -0.47
C LEU A 29 -5.84 -6.71 -1.32
N ALA A 30 -5.31 -7.42 -2.31
CA ALA A 30 -6.09 -8.37 -3.11
C ALA A 30 -6.74 -9.43 -2.21
N TRP A 31 -5.97 -10.04 -1.30
CA TRP A 31 -6.49 -11.01 -0.33
C TRP A 31 -7.56 -10.39 0.57
N ILE A 32 -7.36 -9.16 1.05
CA ILE A 32 -8.36 -8.44 1.85
C ILE A 32 -9.64 -8.26 1.05
N LYS A 33 -9.60 -7.77 -0.19
CA LYS A 33 -10.81 -7.56 -0.98
C LYS A 33 -11.52 -8.87 -1.33
N GLU A 34 -10.80 -9.97 -1.45
CA GLU A 34 -11.38 -11.31 -1.65
C GLU A 34 -12.11 -11.83 -0.40
N HIS A 35 -11.59 -11.56 0.80
CA HIS A 35 -12.04 -12.24 2.03
C HIS A 35 -12.72 -11.35 3.09
N ILE A 36 -12.60 -10.02 3.01
CA ILE A 36 -13.04 -9.14 4.11
C ILE A 36 -14.55 -9.22 4.38
N ALA A 37 -15.35 -9.58 3.37
CA ALA A 37 -16.79 -9.81 3.50
C ALA A 37 -17.10 -10.95 4.49
N GLU A 38 -16.24 -11.97 4.57
CA GLU A 38 -16.37 -13.09 5.53
C GLU A 38 -16.20 -12.63 6.99
N TYR A 39 -15.51 -11.51 7.20
CA TYR A 39 -15.31 -10.87 8.49
C TYR A 39 -16.32 -9.73 8.75
N GLY A 40 -17.28 -9.51 7.84
CA GLY A 40 -18.30 -8.47 7.94
C GLY A 40 -17.86 -7.09 7.43
N GLY A 41 -16.77 -7.01 6.67
CA GLY A 41 -16.34 -5.78 6.01
C GLY A 41 -16.89 -5.62 4.61
N ASP A 42 -16.71 -4.43 4.05
CA ASP A 42 -17.11 -4.11 2.68
C ASP A 42 -15.86 -4.09 1.79
N PRO A 43 -15.72 -5.02 0.82
CA PRO A 43 -14.57 -5.05 -0.08
C PRO A 43 -14.48 -3.82 -0.98
N ASP A 44 -15.59 -3.12 -1.22
CA ASP A 44 -15.63 -1.90 -2.04
C ASP A 44 -15.29 -0.63 -1.23
N PHE A 45 -15.12 -0.76 0.10
CA PHE A 45 -14.83 0.35 1.01
C PHE A 45 -13.54 0.13 1.83
N VAL A 46 -12.42 -0.06 1.14
CA VAL A 46 -11.11 -0.27 1.77
C VAL A 46 -10.27 1.01 1.77
N ALA A 47 -9.79 1.41 2.95
CA ALA A 47 -8.84 2.51 3.13
C ALA A 47 -7.48 2.00 3.62
N ILE A 48 -6.40 2.59 3.13
CA ILE A 48 -5.02 2.20 3.47
C ILE A 48 -4.28 3.33 4.20
N SER A 49 -3.47 2.98 5.20
CA SER A 49 -2.68 3.92 5.99
C SER A 49 -1.33 3.32 6.38
N GLY A 50 -0.31 4.16 6.54
CA GLY A 50 1.02 3.71 6.94
C GLY A 50 1.99 4.87 7.24
N GLY A 51 2.97 4.62 8.10
CA GLY A 51 3.99 5.60 8.51
C GLY A 51 5.37 5.35 7.87
N SER A 52 6.14 6.40 7.58
CA SER A 52 7.54 6.32 7.09
C SER A 52 7.65 5.50 5.81
N ALA A 53 8.41 4.40 5.78
CA ALA A 53 8.45 3.47 4.65
C ALA A 53 7.06 2.93 4.30
N GLY A 54 6.21 2.67 5.30
CA GLY A 54 4.82 2.31 5.08
C GLY A 54 4.01 3.44 4.47
N GLY A 55 4.29 4.71 4.82
CA GLY A 55 3.64 5.87 4.19
C GLY A 55 3.99 6.01 2.71
N HIS A 56 5.23 5.68 2.33
CA HIS A 56 5.62 5.56 0.93
C HIS A 56 4.83 4.47 0.20
N LEU A 57 4.74 3.27 0.79
CA LEU A 57 3.99 2.16 0.20
C LEU A 57 2.48 2.43 0.13
N THR A 58 1.90 3.10 1.12
CA THR A 58 0.51 3.57 1.10
C THR A 58 0.25 4.46 -0.12
N ALA A 59 1.12 5.45 -0.36
CA ALA A 59 0.97 6.35 -1.51
C ALA A 59 1.15 5.62 -2.84
N LEU A 60 2.18 4.78 -2.96
CA LEU A 60 2.42 4.03 -4.20
C LEU A 60 1.30 3.04 -4.51
N THR A 61 0.81 2.29 -3.53
CA THR A 61 -0.29 1.34 -3.70
C THR A 61 -1.53 2.05 -4.25
N ALA A 62 -1.89 3.19 -3.66
CA ALA A 62 -3.05 3.96 -4.10
C ALA A 62 -2.89 4.59 -5.48
N LEU A 63 -1.67 5.03 -5.85
CA LEU A 63 -1.39 5.70 -7.14
C LEU A 63 -1.10 4.73 -8.28
N THR A 64 -0.96 3.44 -7.99
CA THR A 64 -0.64 2.40 -8.98
C THR A 64 -1.69 1.30 -8.99
N CYS A 65 -2.93 1.58 -8.58
CA CYS A 65 -4.00 0.59 -8.58
C CYS A 65 -4.09 -0.15 -9.93
N ASP A 66 -4.13 -1.47 -9.86
CA ASP A 66 -4.28 -2.40 -10.99
C ASP A 66 -3.14 -2.34 -12.01
N ASP A 67 -2.03 -1.66 -11.66
CA ASP A 67 -0.80 -1.68 -12.47
C ASP A 67 -0.17 -3.09 -12.43
N PRO A 68 -0.13 -3.81 -13.55
CA PRO A 68 0.37 -5.18 -13.63
C PRO A 68 1.86 -5.29 -13.30
N GLN A 69 2.63 -4.20 -13.45
CA GLN A 69 4.05 -4.19 -13.08
C GLN A 69 4.26 -4.51 -11.59
N TYR A 70 3.30 -4.14 -10.74
CA TYR A 70 3.35 -4.38 -9.30
C TYR A 70 2.39 -5.49 -8.84
N GLN A 71 1.83 -6.27 -9.77
CA GLN A 71 0.90 -7.37 -9.49
C GLN A 71 1.29 -8.69 -10.18
N PRO A 72 2.57 -9.11 -10.18
CA PRO A 72 2.98 -10.31 -10.89
C PRO A 72 2.28 -11.55 -10.31
N GLY A 73 1.51 -12.25 -11.15
CA GLY A 73 0.74 -13.45 -10.81
C GLY A 73 -0.61 -13.20 -10.14
N PHE A 74 -1.10 -11.95 -10.13
CA PHE A 74 -2.43 -11.56 -9.66
C PHE A 74 -2.91 -10.28 -10.40
N GLU A 75 -2.63 -10.22 -11.70
CA GLU A 75 -2.83 -9.04 -12.55
C GLU A 75 -4.30 -8.63 -12.65
N ASP A 76 -5.23 -9.58 -12.56
CA ASP A 76 -6.68 -9.33 -12.65
C ASP A 76 -7.31 -8.89 -11.31
N ALA A 77 -6.54 -8.88 -10.22
CA ALA A 77 -7.05 -8.49 -8.91
C ALA A 77 -7.24 -6.98 -8.82
N ASP A 78 -8.41 -6.57 -8.32
CA ASP A 78 -8.67 -5.17 -7.96
C ASP A 78 -7.85 -4.80 -6.71
N THR A 79 -7.01 -3.79 -6.86
CA THR A 79 -6.15 -3.22 -5.81
C THR A 79 -6.43 -1.73 -5.60
N SER A 80 -7.60 -1.26 -6.02
CA SER A 80 -8.08 0.08 -5.73
C SER A 80 -8.50 0.23 -4.26
N VAL A 81 -8.31 1.44 -3.73
CA VAL A 81 -8.71 1.86 -2.38
C VAL A 81 -9.52 3.15 -2.46
N VAL A 82 -10.51 3.31 -1.59
CA VAL A 82 -11.36 4.52 -1.56
C VAL A 82 -10.66 5.70 -0.89
N ALA A 83 -9.64 5.42 -0.07
CA ALA A 83 -8.85 6.44 0.59
C ALA A 83 -7.44 5.93 0.91
N ALA A 84 -6.47 6.85 0.86
CA ALA A 84 -5.10 6.61 1.30
C ALA A 84 -4.68 7.69 2.29
N VAL A 85 -4.15 7.27 3.44
CA VAL A 85 -3.67 8.15 4.51
C VAL A 85 -2.18 7.87 4.76
N PRO A 86 -1.28 8.33 3.88
CA PRO A 86 0.14 8.12 4.06
C PRO A 86 0.69 9.15 5.07
N ILE A 87 1.44 8.70 6.07
CA ILE A 87 1.90 9.54 7.20
C ILE A 87 3.43 9.65 7.16
N TYR A 88 3.95 10.87 7.06
CA TYR A 88 5.39 11.18 7.01
C TYR A 88 6.23 10.25 6.09
N GLY A 89 5.65 9.85 4.96
CA GLY A 89 6.32 8.96 4.01
C GLY A 89 7.46 9.66 3.27
N ARG A 90 8.49 8.90 2.90
CA ARG A 90 9.53 9.36 1.95
C ARG A 90 9.00 9.13 0.53
N TYR A 91 8.68 10.19 -0.22
CA TYR A 91 8.13 10.07 -1.58
C TYR A 91 9.14 10.36 -2.69
N ASP A 92 10.27 10.94 -2.34
CA ASP A 92 11.33 11.33 -3.25
C ASP A 92 12.69 10.98 -2.64
N TRP A 93 13.51 10.28 -3.42
CA TRP A 93 14.85 9.81 -3.04
C TRP A 93 15.97 10.64 -3.68
N VAL A 94 15.65 11.52 -4.64
CA VAL A 94 16.62 12.24 -5.46
C VAL A 94 16.62 13.75 -5.23
N SER A 95 15.52 14.35 -4.76
CA SER A 95 15.50 15.78 -4.43
C SER A 95 16.20 16.10 -3.11
N GLY A 96 17.53 16.14 -3.15
CA GLY A 96 18.34 16.77 -2.08
C GLY A 96 18.32 18.30 -2.10
N LYS A 97 17.70 18.92 -3.12
CA LYS A 97 17.64 20.38 -3.31
C LYS A 97 16.24 20.83 -3.71
N GLY A 98 15.38 20.99 -2.71
CA GLY A 98 14.17 21.81 -2.77
C GLY A 98 14.18 22.77 -1.59
N SER A 99 13.44 23.89 -1.67
CA SER A 99 13.33 24.89 -0.58
C SER A 99 12.57 24.38 0.66
N GLY A 100 12.46 23.07 0.83
CA GLY A 100 11.82 22.42 1.96
C GLY A 100 12.65 22.59 3.23
N ARG A 101 11.94 22.63 4.36
CA ARG A 101 12.50 22.84 5.70
C ARG A 101 13.50 21.72 6.01
N LYS A 102 14.69 22.08 6.52
CA LYS A 102 15.66 21.12 7.05
C LYS A 102 15.04 20.37 8.23
N GLU A 103 15.13 19.04 8.18
CA GLU A 103 14.92 18.15 9.33
C GLU A 103 15.94 18.46 10.44
#